data_AF-A0A0C9WMW8-F1
#
_entry.id   AF-A0A0C9WMW8-F1
#
_cell.length_a   1.000
_cell.length_b   1.000
_cell.length_c   1.000
_cell.angle_alpha   90.00
_cell.angle_beta   90.00
_cell.angle_gamma   90.00
#
_symmetry.space_group_name_H-M   'P 1'
#
loop_
_entity.id
_entity.type
_entity.pdbx_description
1 polymer ?
#
loop_
_entity_poly.entity_id
_entity_poly.type
_entity_poly.pdbx_seq_one_letter_code
_entity_poly.pdbx_strand_id
1 'polypeptide(L)'
;MADKKLDPRAYPSAVEVEWTEALQHLEKRMVIYRHAKTGDNDQEIGGAAEDVALAMEDVAAKHPDAKVKKAYRTKAAKIRKSTGDNRDAVVEDIGKGLLVLLTTPFALAGAILGGVGQVLGGVGSMLRGWGKR
;
A
#
# COMPACT_ATOMS: atom_id res chain seq x y z
N MET A 1 33.88 0.29 -20.14
CA MET A 1 33.20 0.16 -18.83
C MET A 1 32.57 1.51 -18.54
N ALA A 2 31.25 1.63 -18.74
CA ALA A 2 30.57 2.91 -18.60
C ALA A 2 30.28 3.17 -17.11
N ASP A 3 31.01 4.13 -16.57
CA ASP A 3 30.77 4.76 -15.26
C ASP A 3 29.40 5.46 -15.33
N LYS A 4 28.33 4.74 -14.98
CA LYS A 4 26.99 5.33 -14.81
C LYS A 4 27.03 6.14 -13.51
N LYS A 5 27.60 7.35 -13.59
CA LYS A 5 27.45 8.37 -12.55
C LYS A 5 25.95 8.54 -12.30
N LEU A 6 25.51 8.20 -11.10
CA LEU A 6 24.16 8.48 -10.62
C LEU A 6 23.95 10.00 -10.69
N ASP A 7 23.06 10.46 -11.57
CA ASP A 7 22.69 11.86 -11.70
C ASP A 7 21.90 12.28 -10.44
N PRO A 8 22.38 13.26 -9.65
CA PRO A 8 21.69 13.75 -8.47
C PRO A 8 20.39 14.53 -8.78
N ARG A 9 20.01 14.68 -10.06
CA ARG A 9 18.79 15.34 -10.53
C ARG A 9 17.93 14.44 -11.41
N ALA A 10 17.92 13.12 -11.18
CA ALA A 10 16.96 12.24 -11.84
C ALA A 10 15.53 12.67 -11.49
N TYR A 11 14.94 13.54 -12.32
CA TYR A 11 13.56 13.95 -12.21
C TYR A 11 12.68 12.69 -12.28
N PRO A 12 11.63 12.60 -11.45
CA PRO A 12 10.71 11.49 -11.54
C PRO A 12 10.13 11.40 -12.95
N SER A 13 10.06 10.19 -13.48
CA SER A 13 9.43 9.96 -14.80
C SER A 13 7.94 10.37 -14.77
N ALA A 14 7.33 10.63 -15.93
CA ALA A 14 5.88 10.94 -15.98
C ALA A 14 5.01 9.84 -15.33
N VAL A 15 5.37 8.57 -15.57
CA VAL A 15 4.74 7.41 -14.91
C VAL A 15 4.91 7.47 -13.39
N GLU A 16 6.04 8.01 -12.93
CA GLU A 16 6.32 8.11 -11.51
C GLU A 16 5.52 9.20 -10.80
N VAL A 17 5.33 10.32 -11.48
CA VAL A 17 4.43 11.39 -11.04
C VAL A 17 3.00 10.86 -10.94
N GLU A 18 2.48 10.22 -11.98
CA GLU A 18 1.10 9.70 -12.01
C GLU A 18 0.82 8.69 -10.88
N TRP A 19 1.76 7.79 -10.63
CA TRP A 19 1.61 6.82 -9.54
C TRP A 19 1.70 7.47 -8.17
N THR A 20 2.60 8.44 -7.98
CA THR A 20 2.70 9.18 -6.73
C THR A 20 1.41 9.93 -6.43
N GLU A 21 0.81 10.56 -7.43
CA GLU A 21 -0.52 11.20 -7.31
C GLU A 21 -1.60 10.19 -6.93
N ALA A 22 -1.58 8.99 -7.51
CA ALA A 22 -2.50 7.92 -7.14
C ALA A 22 -2.30 7.43 -5.69
N LEU A 23 -1.05 7.33 -5.22
CA LEU A 23 -0.74 7.00 -3.82
C LEU A 23 -1.26 8.07 -2.86
N GLN A 24 -1.09 9.35 -3.19
CA GLN A 24 -1.63 10.46 -2.41
C GLN A 24 -3.17 10.46 -2.41
N HIS A 25 -3.80 10.10 -3.53
CA HIS A 25 -5.25 9.95 -3.59
C HIS A 25 -5.73 8.81 -2.68
N LEU A 26 -5.05 7.67 -2.70
CA LEU A 26 -5.32 6.54 -1.81
C LEU A 26 -5.18 6.94 -0.33
N GLU A 27 -4.15 7.71 0.03
CA GLU A 27 -3.97 8.23 1.38
C GLU A 27 -5.18 9.07 1.83
N LYS A 28 -5.64 10.00 0.99
CA LYS A 28 -6.82 10.84 1.26
C LYS A 28 -8.07 9.99 1.49
N ARG A 29 -8.30 8.95 0.68
CA ARG A 29 -9.45 8.05 0.85
C ARG A 29 -9.38 7.26 2.16
N MET A 30 -8.18 6.82 2.56
CA MET A 30 -8.00 6.16 3.86
C MET A 30 -8.26 7.09 5.06
N VAL A 31 -7.92 8.38 4.95
CA VAL A 31 -8.26 9.38 5.98
C VAL A 31 -9.78 9.50 6.11
N ILE A 32 -10.48 9.62 4.98
CA ILE A 32 -11.96 9.69 4.94
C ILE A 32 -12.57 8.42 5.55
N TYR A 33 -12.06 7.24 5.23
CA TYR A 33 -12.49 5.98 5.85
C TYR A 33 -12.37 5.99 7.38
N ARG A 34 -11.23 6.46 7.90
CA ARG A 34 -11.04 6.58 9.36
C ARG A 34 -12.01 7.57 9.99
N HIS A 35 -12.38 8.65 9.30
CA HIS A 35 -13.39 9.58 9.79
C HIS A 35 -14.79 8.99 9.75
N ALA A 36 -15.18 8.31 8.66
CA ALA A 36 -16.48 7.62 8.57
C ALA A 36 -16.69 6.62 9.71
N LYS A 37 -15.63 5.93 10.13
CA LYS A 37 -15.64 5.01 11.30
C LYS A 37 -15.98 5.68 12.63
N THR A 38 -15.81 7.00 12.76
CA THR A 38 -16.17 7.72 13.98
C THR A 38 -17.67 8.04 14.07
N GLY A 39 -18.39 8.00 12.96
CA GLY A 39 -19.82 8.32 12.89
C GLY A 39 -20.77 7.13 13.07
N ASP A 40 -20.24 5.91 13.24
CA ASP A 40 -20.98 4.64 13.42
C ASP A 40 -22.11 4.40 12.39
N ASN A 41 -21.93 4.88 11.16
CA ASN A 41 -22.85 4.71 10.04
C ASN A 41 -22.29 3.68 9.05
N ASP A 42 -22.82 2.46 9.10
CA ASP A 42 -22.38 1.34 8.26
C ASP A 42 -22.43 1.63 6.75
N GLN A 43 -23.40 2.43 6.30
CA GLN A 43 -23.51 2.80 4.89
C GLN A 43 -22.38 3.76 4.49
N GLU A 44 -22.07 4.73 5.35
CA GLU A 44 -20.97 5.67 5.13
C GLU A 44 -19.60 4.97 5.19
N ILE A 45 -19.41 4.08 6.16
CA ILE A 45 -18.22 3.23 6.28
C ILE A 45 -18.08 2.33 5.05
N GLY A 46 -19.19 1.77 4.57
CA GLY A 46 -19.26 0.98 3.34
C GLY A 46 -18.82 1.76 2.10
N GLY A 47 -19.36 2.96 1.91
CA GLY A 47 -18.99 3.85 0.80
C GLY A 47 -17.52 4.26 0.86
N ALA A 48 -17.03 4.66 2.04
CA ALA A 48 -15.64 5.02 2.22
C ALA A 48 -14.67 3.84 2.00
N ALA A 49 -15.09 2.61 2.32
CA ALA A 49 -14.31 1.41 2.02
C ALA A 49 -14.19 1.14 0.52
N GLU A 50 -15.28 1.31 -0.22
CA GLU A 50 -15.27 1.16 -1.68
C GLU A 50 -14.39 2.23 -2.34
N ASP A 51 -14.44 3.47 -1.85
CA ASP A 51 -13.55 4.55 -2.28
C ASP A 51 -12.07 4.19 -2.11
N VAL A 52 -11.69 3.54 -0.99
CA VAL A 52 -10.32 3.04 -0.78
C VAL A 52 -10.00 1.96 -1.81
N ALA A 53 -10.91 1.00 -2.03
CA ALA A 53 -10.68 -0.08 -3.00
C ALA A 53 -10.50 0.46 -4.44
N LEU A 54 -11.29 1.44 -4.86
CA LEU A 54 -11.17 2.11 -6.16
C LEU A 54 -9.83 2.85 -6.30
N ALA A 55 -9.40 3.58 -5.26
CA ALA A 55 -8.10 4.24 -5.28
C ALA A 55 -6.93 3.24 -5.36
N MET A 56 -7.06 2.05 -4.75
CA MET A 56 -6.06 0.99 -4.92
C MET A 56 -6.00 0.45 -6.35
N GLU A 57 -7.14 0.34 -7.04
CA GLU A 57 -7.19 -0.08 -8.43
C GLU A 57 -6.55 0.95 -9.36
N ASP A 58 -6.70 2.23 -9.07
CA ASP A 58 -6.03 3.33 -9.78
C ASP A 58 -4.50 3.28 -9.59
N VAL A 59 -4.03 3.08 -8.36
CA VAL A 59 -2.60 2.84 -8.07
C VAL A 59 -2.07 1.64 -8.86
N ALA A 60 -2.84 0.55 -8.93
CA ALA A 60 -2.48 -0.63 -9.70
C ALA A 60 -2.45 -0.37 -11.22
N ALA A 61 -3.31 0.50 -11.74
CA ALA A 61 -3.34 0.80 -13.17
C ALA A 61 -2.07 1.53 -13.64
N LYS A 62 -1.58 2.47 -12.81
CA LYS A 62 -0.48 3.39 -13.11
C LYS A 62 0.92 2.82 -12.89
N HIS A 63 1.09 1.79 -12.07
CA HIS A 63 2.41 1.19 -11.83
C HIS A 63 2.85 0.29 -13.01
N PRO A 64 4.11 0.28 -13.50
CA PRO A 64 4.51 -0.56 -14.63
C PRO A 64 4.71 -2.05 -14.25
N ASP A 65 5.14 -2.36 -13.03
CA ASP A 65 5.38 -3.73 -12.56
C ASP A 65 4.08 -4.52 -12.30
N ALA A 66 3.93 -5.68 -12.96
CA ALA A 66 2.77 -6.54 -12.87
C ALA A 66 2.52 -7.15 -11.47
N LYS A 67 3.57 -7.43 -10.68
CA LYS A 67 3.44 -7.91 -9.30
C LYS A 67 2.83 -6.83 -8.42
N VAL A 68 3.25 -5.58 -8.60
CA VAL A 68 2.67 -4.43 -7.89
C VAL A 68 1.20 -4.24 -8.27
N LYS A 69 0.87 -4.28 -9.56
CA LYS A 69 -0.53 -4.25 -10.01
C LYS A 69 -1.37 -5.32 -9.32
N LYS A 70 -0.88 -6.57 -9.30
CA LYS A 70 -1.56 -7.72 -8.69
C LYS A 70 -1.74 -7.53 -7.19
N ALA A 71 -0.72 -7.04 -6.48
CA ALA A 71 -0.78 -6.82 -5.05
C ALA A 71 -1.87 -5.82 -4.66
N TYR A 72 -1.91 -4.66 -5.33
CA TYR A 72 -2.94 -3.64 -5.08
C TYR A 72 -4.34 -4.13 -5.44
N ARG A 73 -4.54 -4.79 -6.59
CA ARG A 73 -5.84 -5.38 -6.96
C ARG A 73 -6.31 -6.45 -5.99
N THR A 74 -5.39 -7.29 -5.49
CA THR A 74 -5.71 -8.33 -4.50
C THR A 74 -6.19 -7.71 -3.19
N LYS A 75 -5.52 -6.65 -2.73
CA LYS A 75 -5.91 -5.94 -1.50
C LYS A 75 -7.22 -5.17 -1.69
N ALA A 76 -7.46 -4.54 -2.84
CA ALA A 76 -8.75 -3.91 -3.19
C ALA A 76 -9.91 -4.92 -3.12
N ALA A 77 -9.72 -6.10 -3.74
CA ALA A 77 -10.69 -7.18 -3.66
C ALA A 77 -10.90 -7.70 -2.23
N LYS A 78 -9.86 -7.67 -1.38
CA LYS A 78 -9.96 -8.07 0.02
C LYS A 78 -10.80 -7.08 0.84
N ILE A 79 -10.66 -5.77 0.61
CA ILE A 79 -11.50 -4.73 1.25
C ILE A 79 -12.97 -4.94 0.92
N ARG A 80 -13.29 -5.17 -0.36
CA ARG A 80 -14.68 -5.38 -0.82
C ARG A 80 -15.32 -6.61 -0.20
N LYS A 81 -14.52 -7.64 0.07
CA LYS A 81 -14.96 -8.91 0.66
C LYS A 81 -14.98 -8.91 2.20
N SER A 82 -14.38 -7.91 2.85
CA SER A 82 -14.33 -7.81 4.30
C SER A 82 -15.39 -6.83 4.82
N THR A 83 -15.75 -6.97 6.09
CA THR A 83 -16.66 -6.09 6.84
C THR A 83 -16.13 -5.90 8.27
N GLY A 84 -16.62 -4.89 8.98
CA GLY A 84 -16.27 -4.62 10.38
C GLY A 84 -14.75 -4.61 10.65
N ASP A 85 -14.35 -5.19 11.78
CA ASP A 85 -12.95 -5.23 12.24
C ASP A 85 -11.99 -5.89 11.25
N ASN A 86 -12.47 -6.89 10.49
CA ASN A 86 -11.65 -7.54 9.47
C ASN A 86 -11.34 -6.58 8.30
N ARG A 87 -12.27 -5.68 7.98
CA ARG A 87 -12.01 -4.62 7.00
C ARG A 87 -11.03 -3.60 7.54
N ASP A 88 -11.21 -3.20 8.79
CA ASP A 88 -10.33 -2.24 9.45
C ASP A 88 -8.88 -2.72 9.47
N ALA A 89 -8.64 -3.98 9.84
CA ALA A 89 -7.32 -4.59 9.82
C ALA A 89 -6.66 -4.56 8.43
N VAL A 90 -7.45 -4.76 7.36
CA VAL A 90 -6.96 -4.70 5.97
C VAL A 90 -6.58 -3.28 5.58
N VAL A 91 -7.43 -2.30 5.88
CA VAL A 91 -7.17 -0.89 5.55
C VAL A 91 -5.98 -0.34 6.35
N GLU A 92 -5.84 -0.74 7.61
CA GLU A 92 -4.71 -0.36 8.47
C GLU A 92 -3.38 -0.95 7.96
N ASP A 93 -3.37 -2.24 7.58
CA ASP A 93 -2.22 -2.92 6.97
C ASP A 93 -1.74 -2.19 5.70
N ILE A 94 -2.67 -1.72 4.88
CA ILE A 94 -2.36 -0.91 3.69
C ILE A 94 -1.71 0.42 4.08
N GLY A 95 -2.28 1.11 5.07
CA GLY A 95 -1.76 2.42 5.47
C GLY A 95 -0.34 2.38 6.02
N LYS A 96 0.01 1.33 6.77
CA LYS A 96 1.39 1.12 7.25
C LYS A 96 2.38 0.92 6.10
N GLY A 97 1.96 0.26 5.02
CA GLY A 97 2.79 0.07 3.83
C GLY A 97 2.89 1.31 2.92
N LEU A 98 1.86 2.14 2.89
CA LEU A 98 1.77 3.31 1.99
C LEU A 98 2.81 4.39 2.31
N LEU A 99 3.03 4.68 3.59
CA LEU A 99 4.00 5.70 4.04
C LEU A 99 5.43 5.36 3.59
N VAL A 100 5.78 4.07 3.61
CA VAL A 100 7.06 3.61 3.11
C VAL A 100 7.14 3.81 1.60
N LEU A 101 6.07 3.52 0.85
CA LEU A 101 6.05 3.65 -0.61
C LEU A 101 6.10 5.11 -1.09
N LEU A 102 5.42 6.04 -0.42
CA LEU A 102 5.44 7.48 -0.78
C LEU A 102 6.83 8.13 -0.71
N THR A 103 7.71 7.57 0.10
CA THR A 103 9.09 8.06 0.30
C THR A 103 10.12 7.28 -0.50
N THR A 104 9.68 6.24 -1.22
CA THR A 104 10.57 5.30 -1.91
C THR A 104 10.53 5.52 -3.43
N PRO A 105 11.69 5.69 -4.10
CA PRO A 105 11.77 5.70 -5.56
C PRO A 105 11.22 4.41 -6.19
N PHE A 106 10.61 4.49 -7.38
CA PHE A 106 10.00 3.35 -8.08
C PHE A 106 10.87 2.09 -8.18
N ALA A 107 12.16 2.27 -8.40
CA ALA A 107 13.12 1.18 -8.54
C ALA A 107 13.17 0.27 -7.29
N LEU A 108 12.77 0.78 -6.13
CA LEU A 108 12.76 0.08 -4.85
C LEU A 108 11.35 -0.39 -4.44
N ALA A 109 10.28 0.15 -5.02
CA ALA A 109 8.90 -0.17 -4.67
C ALA A 109 8.53 -1.66 -4.87
N GLY A 110 9.06 -2.29 -5.92
CA GLY A 110 8.84 -3.72 -6.19
C GLY A 110 9.41 -4.66 -5.12
N ALA A 111 10.54 -4.30 -4.51
CA ALA A 111 11.16 -5.07 -3.43
C ALA A 111 10.35 -4.98 -2.13
N ILE A 112 9.79 -3.80 -1.85
CA ILE A 112 8.97 -3.57 -0.64
C ILE A 112 7.67 -4.36 -0.73
N LEU A 113 6.99 -4.34 -1.87
CA LEU A 113 5.74 -5.10 -2.04
C LEU A 113 5.97 -6.62 -2.08
N GLY A 114 7.13 -7.07 -2.56
CA GLY A 114 7.57 -8.47 -2.48
C GLY A 114 7.91 -8.92 -1.04
N GLY A 115 8.53 -8.03 -0.24
CA GLY A 115 8.91 -8.32 1.15
C GLY A 115 7.77 -8.17 2.16
N VAL A 116 6.87 -7.21 1.98
CA VAL A 116 5.74 -6.94 2.90
C VAL A 116 4.73 -8.10 2.92
N GLY A 117 4.69 -8.94 1.87
CA GLY A 117 3.93 -10.21 1.88
C GLY A 117 4.49 -11.30 2.81
N GLN A 118 5.77 -11.23 3.20
CA GLN A 118 6.40 -12.19 4.12
C GLN A 118 6.69 -11.61 5.51
N VAL A 119 6.83 -10.30 5.66
CA VAL A 119 7.26 -9.71 6.95
C VAL A 119 6.10 -9.59 7.95
N LEU A 120 4.84 -9.41 7.52
CA LEU A 120 3.74 -9.23 8.50
C LEU A 120 3.17 -10.53 9.06
N GLY A 121 3.59 -11.69 8.54
CA GLY A 121 3.33 -13.00 9.15
C GLY A 121 4.54 -13.62 9.89
N GLY A 122 5.71 -12.96 9.89
CA GLY A 122 7.00 -13.59 10.20
C GLY A 122 7.80 -13.04 11.38
N VAL A 123 7.40 -11.91 11.99
CA VAL A 123 8.19 -11.33 13.10
C VAL A 123 7.85 -11.94 14.48
N GLY A 124 6.80 -12.75 14.58
CA GLY A 124 6.42 -13.43 15.83
C GLY A 124 7.28 -14.63 16.23
N SER A 125 8.03 -15.24 15.31
CA SER A 125 8.62 -16.58 15.52
C SER A 125 10.15 -16.65 15.42
N MET A 126 10.85 -15.64 14.90
CA MET A 126 12.31 -15.69 14.77
C MET A 126 13.07 -15.17 16.00
N LEU A 127 12.42 -14.47 16.93
CA LEU A 127 13.06 -13.99 18.17
C LEU A 127 13.07 -15.02 19.32
N ARG A 128 12.40 -16.17 19.18
CA ARG A 128 12.36 -17.22 20.22
C ARG A 128 13.38 -18.35 19.95
N GLY A 129 14.59 -17.99 19.52
CA GLY A 129 15.66 -18.95 19.20
C GLY A 129 17.04 -18.62 19.78
N TRP A 130 17.23 -17.46 20.43
CA TRP A 130 18.51 -17.06 21.00
C TRP A 130 18.39 -16.83 22.51
N GLY A 131 18.25 -17.92 23.25
CA GLY A 131 18.06 -17.89 24.70
C GLY A 131 18.16 -19.27 25.32
N LYS A 132 19.21 -20.01 24.99
CA LYS A 132 19.66 -21.18 25.75
C LYS A 132 21.11 -21.52 25.41
N ARG A 133 22.02 -20.83 26.07
CA ARG A 133 23.24 -21.40 26.65
C ARG A 133 23.50 -20.68 27.97
#